data_AF-A0ABD0P1G5-F1
#
_entry.id   AF-A0ABD0P1G5-F1
#
_cell.length_a   1.000
_cell.length_b   1.000
_cell.length_c   1.000
_cell.angle_alpha   90.00
_cell.angle_beta   90.00
_cell.angle_gamma   90.00
#
_symmetry.space_group_name_H-M   'P 1'
#
loop_
_entity.id
_entity.type
_entity.pdbx_description
1 polymer ?
#
loop_
_entity_poly.entity_id
_entity_poly.type
_entity_poly.pdbx_seq_one_letter_code
_entity_poly.pdbx_strand_id
1 'polypeptide(L)' 'MAAEVNGSSGLVKEEEEPMDVSAAHSENYQTLLDAGLPQKVAESLDNIFQT' A
#
# COMPACT_ATOMS: atom_id res chain seq x y z
N MET A 1 -16.77 49.06 2.76
CA MET A 1 -15.81 48.10 3.34
C MET A 1 -16.53 46.76 3.44
N ALA A 2 -16.20 45.81 2.57
CA ALA A 2 -16.80 44.47 2.56
C ALA A 2 -15.90 43.53 3.36
N ALA A 3 -16.52 42.78 4.28
CA ALA A 3 -15.84 41.83 5.16
C ALA A 3 -15.40 40.58 4.36
N GLU A 4 -14.09 40.45 4.23
CA GLU A 4 -13.28 39.23 4.41
C GLU A 4 -13.93 37.90 3.98
N VAL A 5 -13.48 37.40 2.82
CA VAL A 5 -13.69 36.04 2.33
C VAL A 5 -13.04 35.05 3.28
N ASN A 6 -13.85 34.20 3.92
CA ASN A 6 -13.40 32.98 4.59
C ASN A 6 -12.93 31.99 3.52
N GLY A 7 -11.66 32.14 3.14
CA GLY A 7 -10.96 31.30 2.18
C GLY A 7 -9.72 30.72 2.83
N SER A 8 -9.90 29.74 3.72
CA SER A 8 -8.84 28.77 3.99
C SER A 8 -9.48 27.40 4.13
N SER A 9 -9.83 26.85 2.96
CA SER A 9 -9.88 25.41 2.73
C SER A 9 -8.45 24.90 2.88
N GLY A 10 -8.05 24.72 4.14
CA GLY A 10 -6.71 24.38 4.52
C GLY A 10 -6.83 23.33 5.58
N LEU A 11 -7.02 22.10 5.13
CA LEU A 11 -6.33 20.89 5.57
C LEU A 11 -7.19 19.73 5.07
N VAL A 12 -7.04 19.41 3.79
CA VAL A 12 -7.05 18.00 3.39
C VAL A 12 -5.98 17.35 4.26
N LYS A 13 -6.39 16.85 5.42
CA LYS A 13 -5.71 15.73 6.03
C LYS A 13 -6.06 14.59 5.08
N GLU A 14 -5.29 14.50 4.00
CA GLU A 14 -4.88 13.18 3.56
C GLU A 14 -4.27 12.59 4.83
N GLU A 15 -5.10 11.83 5.56
CA GLU A 15 -4.58 10.85 6.48
C GLU A 15 -3.69 9.99 5.59
N GLU A 16 -2.41 10.33 5.62
CA GLU A 16 -1.31 9.50 5.22
C GLU A 16 -1.51 8.22 6.05
N GLU A 17 -2.34 7.31 5.52
CA GLU A 17 -2.38 5.94 6.00
C GLU A 17 -0.92 5.53 6.05
N PRO A 18 -0.44 5.01 7.20
CA PRO A 18 0.95 4.65 7.33
C PRO A 18 1.23 3.75 6.14
N MET A 19 2.12 4.17 5.23
CA MET A 19 2.60 3.30 4.18
C MET A 19 3.25 2.14 4.93
N ASP A 20 2.47 1.09 5.15
CA ASP A 20 2.91 -0.14 5.79
C ASP A 20 3.74 -0.83 4.72
N VAL A 21 4.95 -0.30 4.50
CA VAL A 21 5.99 -0.94 3.70
C VAL A 21 6.71 -1.98 4.57
N SER A 22 6.06 -2.47 5.63
CA SER A 22 6.20 -3.86 5.99
C SER A 22 5.53 -4.62 4.84
N ALA A 23 6.31 -4.96 3.81
CA ALA A 23 5.89 -5.85 2.73
C ALA A 23 5.59 -7.23 3.35
N ALA A 24 4.47 -7.34 4.05
CA ALA A 24 3.85 -8.58 4.40
C ALA A 24 3.60 -9.26 3.05
N HIS A 25 4.08 -10.49 2.93
CA HIS A 25 3.85 -11.27 1.72
C HIS A 25 2.39 -11.13 1.27
N SER A 26 2.19 -11.00 -0.04
CA SER A 26 0.86 -10.98 -0.63
C SER A 26 0.04 -12.17 -0.14
N GLU A 27 -1.28 -12.03 -0.14
CA GLU A 27 -2.20 -13.12 0.22
C GLU A 27 -1.94 -14.42 -0.56
N ASN A 28 -1.28 -14.32 -1.71
CA ASN A 28 -0.97 -15.42 -2.61
C ASN A 28 0.32 -16.18 -2.26
N TYR A 29 1.20 -15.64 -1.41
CA TYR A 29 2.53 -16.24 -1.17
C TYR A 29 2.46 -17.67 -0.64
N GLN A 30 1.58 -17.94 0.33
CA GLN A 30 1.42 -19.29 0.86
C GLN A 30 0.89 -20.25 -0.22
N THR A 31 -0.06 -19.81 -1.05
CA THR A 31 -0.57 -20.59 -2.19
C THR A 31 0.54 -20.96 -3.17
N LEU A 32 1.50 -20.06 -3.41
CA LEU A 32 2.65 -20.33 -4.28
C LEU A 32 3.56 -21.42 -3.69
N LEU A 33 3.82 -21.37 -2.39
CA LEU A 33 4.60 -22.40 -1.69
C LEU A 33 3.87 -23.75 -1.70
N ASP A 34 2.56 -23.76 -1.44
CA ASP A 34 1.73 -24.96 -1.42
C ASP A 34 1.58 -25.60 -2.80
N ALA A 35 1.66 -24.80 -3.87
CA ALA A 35 1.74 -25.28 -5.25
C ALA A 35 3.09 -25.97 -5.58
N GLY A 36 4.04 -25.98 -4.64
CA GLY A 36 5.36 -26.60 -4.80
C GLY A 36 6.37 -25.69 -5.49
N LEU A 37 6.11 -24.38 -5.57
CA LEU A 37 7.10 -23.45 -6.13
C LEU A 37 8.28 -23.28 -5.16
N PRO A 38 9.51 -23.17 -5.68
CA PRO A 38 10.65 -22.81 -4.87
C PRO A 38 10.43 -21.45 -4.19
N GLN A 39 10.87 -21.30 -2.95
CA GLN A 39 10.72 -20.05 -2.17
C GLN A 39 11.16 -18.80 -2.95
N LYS A 40 12.30 -18.88 -3.65
CA LYS A 40 12.82 -17.78 -4.47
C LYS A 40 11.89 -17.37 -5.62
N VAL A 41 11.18 -18.34 -6.20
CA VAL A 41 10.18 -18.10 -7.27
C VAL A 41 8.92 -17.50 -6.66
N ALA A 42 8.46 -18.05 -5.53
CA ALA A 42 7.32 -17.50 -4.81
C ALA A 42 7.57 -16.03 -4.40
N GLU A 43 8.77 -15.71 -3.90
CA GLU A 43 9.17 -14.36 -3.49
C GLU A 43 9.26 -13.39 -4.68
N SER A 44 9.71 -13.86 -5.85
CA SER A 44 9.75 -13.04 -7.06
C SER A 44 8.34 -12.70 -7.56
N LEU A 45 7.42 -13.66 -7.51
CA LEU A 45 6.01 -13.45 -7.85
C LEU A 45 5.28 -12.60 -6.81
N ASP A 46 5.62 -12.77 -5.54
CA ASP A 46 5.10 -11.99 -4.42
C ASP A 46 5.41 -10.50 -4.54
N ASN A 47 6.62 -10.17 -5.00
CA ASN A 47 6.99 -8.79 -5.31
C ASN A 47 6.16 -8.22 -6.48
N ILE A 48 5.79 -9.04 -7.47
CA ILE A 48 4.93 -8.62 -8.59
C ILE A 48 3.48 -8.38 -8.13
N PHE A 49 2.97 -9.21 -7.22
CA PHE A 49 1.62 -9.03 -6.67
C PHE A 49 1.49 -7.79 -5.76
N GLN A 50 2.60 -7.29 -5.23
CA GLN A 50 2.65 -6.08 -4.40
C GLN A 50 2.84 -4.78 -5.21
N THR A 51 3.03 -4.84 -6.54
CA THR A 51 3.09 -3.66 -7.42
C THR A 51 1.72 -3.27 -7.95
#